data_AF-A0A2R6LGC5-F1
#
_entry.id   AF-A0A2R6LGC5-F1
#
_cell.length_a   1.000
_cell.length_b   1.000
_cell.length_c   1.000
_cell.angle_alpha   90.00
_cell.angle_beta   90.00
_cell.angle_gamma   90.00
#
_symmetry.space_group_name_H-M   'P 1'
#
loop_
_entity.id
_entity.type
_entity.pdbx_description
1 polymer ?
#
loop_
_entity_poly.entity_id
_entity_poly.type
_entity_poly.pdbx_seq_one_letter_code
_entity_poly.pdbx_strand_id
1 'polypeptide(L)' 'LCVTDLDAVNIAGFESEALTVGVPGEDGTPVLVTPDEEVPTGGELY' A
#
# COMPACT_ATOMS: atom_id res chain seq x y z
N LEU A 1 1.43 4.73 1.27
CA LEU A 1 2.49 3.74 1.59
C LEU A 1 2.20 2.45 0.83
N CYS A 2 3.23 1.77 0.31
CA CYS A 2 3.07 0.49 -0.37
C CYS A 2 4.29 -0.41 -0.18
N VAL A 3 4.08 -1.72 -0.35
CA VAL A 3 5.16 -2.70 -0.52
C VAL A 3 5.46 -2.82 -2.02
N THR A 4 6.74 -2.77 -2.38
CA THR A 4 7.21 -2.75 -3.78
C THR A 4 8.02 -3.98 -4.19
N ASP A 5 8.46 -4.82 -3.24
CA ASP A 5 9.31 -5.99 -3.53
C ASP A 5 8.53 -7.32 -3.51
N LEU A 6 7.23 -7.25 -3.78
CA LEU A 6 6.43 -8.45 -4.07
C LEU A 6 6.44 -8.70 -5.58
N ASP A 7 6.37 -9.96 -5.97
CA ASP A 7 6.07 -10.30 -7.36
C ASP A 7 4.73 -9.68 -7.79
N ALA A 8 4.64 -9.25 -9.04
CA ALA A 8 3.43 -8.65 -9.58
C ALA A 8 2.25 -9.63 -9.56
N VAL A 9 1.06 -9.12 -9.22
CA VAL A 9 -0.17 -9.92 -9.14
C VAL A 9 -1.13 -9.49 -10.25
N ASN A 10 -1.61 -10.45 -11.04
CA ASN A 10 -2.66 -10.18 -12.03
C ASN A 10 -4.05 -10.17 -11.37
N ILE A 11 -4.76 -9.06 -11.51
CA ILE A 11 -6.11 -8.86 -11.00
C ILE A 11 -7.02 -8.55 -12.18
N ALA A 12 -7.78 -9.55 -12.65
CA ALA A 12 -8.71 -9.41 -13.77
C ALA A 12 -8.08 -8.81 -15.04
N GLY A 13 -6.83 -9.17 -15.35
CA GLY A 13 -6.08 -8.65 -16.49
C GLY A 13 -5.25 -7.40 -16.20
N PHE A 14 -5.37 -6.79 -15.01
CA PHE A 14 -4.51 -5.70 -14.55
C PHE A 14 -3.29 -6.25 -13.81
N GLU A 15 -2.09 -5.79 -14.15
CA GLU A 15 -0.85 -6.17 -13.47
C GLU A 15 -0.58 -5.20 -12.32
N SER A 16 -0.66 -5.69 -11.08
CA SER A 16 -0.42 -4.91 -9.87
C SER A 16 1.01 -5.11 -9.40
N GLU A 17 1.83 -4.07 -9.54
CA GLU A 17 3.26 -4.08 -9.18
C GLU A 17 3.54 -3.63 -7.73
N ALA A 18 2.55 -3.09 -7.03
CA ALA A 18 2.68 -2.65 -5.64
C ALA A 18 1.43 -2.99 -4.82
N LEU A 19 1.64 -3.26 -3.53
CA LEU A 19 0.56 -3.49 -2.57
C LEU A 19 0.41 -2.28 -1.64
N THR A 20 -0.66 -1.52 -1.81
CA THR A 20 -0.98 -0.39 -0.92
C THR A 20 -1.33 -0.88 0.48
N VAL A 21 -0.70 -0.30 1.50
CA VAL A 21 -0.86 -0.74 2.90
C VAL A 21 -2.07 -0.08 3.55
N GLY A 22 -2.89 -0.90 4.22
CA GLY A 22 -4.02 -0.47 5.03
C GLY A 22 -4.22 -1.37 6.24
N VAL A 23 -5.00 -0.90 7.20
CA VAL A 23 -5.43 -1.66 8.38
C VAL A 23 -6.95 -1.80 8.39
N PRO A 24 -7.51 -2.85 9.03
CA PRO A 24 -8.95 -2.95 9.18
C PRO A 24 -9.53 -1.78 9.99
N GLY A 25 -10.53 -1.10 9.43
CA GLY A 25 -11.36 -0.12 10.13
C GLY A 25 -12.40 -0.79 11.04
N GLU A 26 -13.21 0.03 11.70
CA GLU A 26 -14.23 -0.42 12.67
C GLU A 26 -15.26 -1.37 12.07
N ASP A 27 -15.53 -1.26 10.77
CA ASP A 27 -16.46 -2.08 9.99
C ASP A 27 -15.76 -3.18 9.16
N GLY A 28 -14.44 -3.33 9.30
CA GLY A 28 -13.61 -4.23 8.48
C GLY A 28 -13.23 -3.67 7.11
N THR A 29 -13.65 -2.46 6.76
CA THR A 29 -13.22 -1.77 5.54
C THR A 29 -11.76 -1.32 5.68
N PRO A 30 -10.91 -1.48 4.65
CA PRO A 30 -9.52 -1.05 4.73
C PRO A 30 -9.39 0.46 4.88
N VAL A 31 -8.63 0.90 5.88
CA VAL A 31 -8.20 2.30 6.10
C VAL A 31 -6.74 2.42 5.70
N LEU A 32 -6.42 3.38 4.82
CA LEU A 32 -5.06 3.55 4.30
C LEU A 32 -4.11 4.09 5.35
N VAL A 33 -2.89 3.53 5.39
CA VAL A 33 -1.81 4.08 6.20
C VAL A 33 -1.14 5.22 5.46
N THR A 34 -1.01 6.36 6.13
CA THR A 34 -0.35 7.58 5.65
C THR A 34 0.71 8.00 6.67
N PRO A 35 1.84 8.61 6.25
CA PRO A 35 2.70 9.33 7.17
C PRO A 35 1.93 10.49 7.84
N ASP A 36 2.33 10.82 9.07
CA ASP A 36 1.75 11.95 9.83
C ASP A 36 2.14 13.32 9.24
N GLU A 37 3.24 13.38 8.50
CA GLU A 37 3.80 14.58 7.88
C GLU A 37 4.15 14.31 6.41
N GLU A 38 4.38 15.37 5.64
CA GLU A 38 4.90 15.23 4.28
C GLU A 38 6.33 14.66 4.29
N VAL A 39 6.52 13.57 3.56
CA VAL A 39 7.82 12.91 3.40
C VAL A 39 8.18 12.80 1.92
N PRO A 40 9.47 12.73 1.56
CA PRO A 40 9.89 12.50 0.19
C PRO A 40 9.31 11.19 -0.38
N THR A 41 8.86 11.23 -1.63
CA THR A 41 8.43 10.02 -2.34
C THR A 41 9.59 9.04 -2.49
N GLY A 42 9.33 7.75 -2.25
CA GLY A 42 10.33 6.69 -2.34
C GLY A 42 11.17 6.50 -1.09
N GLY A 43 10.90 7.23 0.01
CA GLY A 43 11.50 6.94 1.30
C GLY A 43 11.12 5.54 1.81
N GLU A 44 12.09 4.82 2.37
CA GLU A 44 11.90 3.50 2.94
C GLU A 44 11.21 3.58 4.31
N LEU A 45 10.24 2.69 4.54
CA LEU A 45 9.58 2.52 5.83
C LEU A 45 10.32 1.45 6.64
N TYR A 46 10.61 1.73 7.92
CA TYR A 46 11.32 0.82 8.84
C TYR A 46 10.64 0.73 10.21
#